data_AF-A0A2M6WNW2-F1
#
_entry.id   AF-A0A2M6WNW2-F1
#
_cell.length_a   1.000
_cell.length_b   1.000
_cell.length_c   1.000
_cell.angle_alpha   90.00
_cell.angle_beta   90.00
_cell.angle_gamma   90.00
#
_symmetry.space_group_name_H-M   'P 1'
#
loop_
_entity.id
_entity.type
_entity.pdbx_description
1 polymer ?
#
loop_
_entity_poly.entity_id
_entity_poly.type
_entity_poly.pdbx_seq_one_letter_code
_entity_poly.pdbx_strand_id
1 'polypeptide(L)'
;MVIAIIGILATISVIALSNARAKSRDAKRAGDMKQVQTALELFFNDQNRYPTAEEWNTGQIYSTTTDSTTTYMQIIPTAPTPADGACLDRKNTFGYQQTDSGNSYTLSFCLGGNTGTL
;
A
#
# COMPACT_ATOMS: atom_id res chain seq x y z
N MET A 1 -11.99 10.47 -45.48
CA MET A 1 -10.59 10.39 -44.98
C MET A 1 -10.45 10.90 -43.53
N VAL A 2 -11.11 11.98 -43.12
CA VAL A 2 -11.02 12.53 -41.74
C VAL A 2 -11.51 11.58 -40.65
N ILE A 3 -12.57 10.81 -40.90
CA ILE A 3 -13.13 9.84 -39.94
C ILE A 3 -12.11 8.74 -39.59
N ALA A 4 -11.21 8.39 -40.52
CA ALA A 4 -10.16 7.40 -40.29
C ALA A 4 -9.06 7.91 -39.34
N ILE A 5 -8.72 9.20 -39.42
CA ILE A 5 -7.66 9.82 -38.60
C ILE A 5 -8.15 10.02 -37.16
N ILE A 6 -9.41 10.40 -36.97
CA ILE A 6 -10.02 10.55 -35.63
C ILE A 6 -10.09 9.20 -34.92
N GLY A 7 -10.39 8.12 -35.65
CA GLY A 7 -10.40 6.75 -35.10
C GLY A 7 -9.03 6.27 -34.59
N ILE A 8 -7.94 6.64 -35.27
CA ILE A 8 -6.58 6.25 -34.87
C ILE A 8 -6.11 7.05 -33.64
N LEU A 9 -6.40 8.35 -33.58
CA LEU A 9 -6.01 9.18 -32.43
C LEU A 9 -6.76 8.75 -31.15
N ALA A 10 -8.04 8.39 -31.26
CA ALA A 10 -8.84 7.97 -30.11
C ALA A 10 -8.33 6.68 -29.45
N THR A 11 -7.87 5.70 -30.22
CA THR A 11 -7.38 4.41 -29.68
C THR A 11 -6.06 4.55 -28.93
N ILE A 12 -5.14 5.38 -29.43
CA ILE A 12 -3.85 5.67 -28.78
C ILE A 12 -4.07 6.38 -27.43
N SER A 13 -5.01 7.32 -27.36
CA SER A 13 -5.31 8.06 -26.12
C SER A 13 -5.88 7.18 -25.01
N VAL A 14 -6.70 6.18 -25.35
CA VAL A 14 -7.30 5.26 -24.37
C VAL A 14 -6.23 4.38 -23.70
N ILE A 15 -5.26 3.89 -24.48
CA ILE A 15 -4.15 3.08 -23.95
C ILE A 15 -3.25 3.93 -23.03
N ALA A 16 -2.94 5.17 -23.42
CA ALA A 16 -2.17 6.09 -22.60
C ALA A 16 -2.88 6.42 -21.26
N LEU A 17 -4.20 6.64 -21.29
CA LEU A 17 -5.01 6.90 -20.10
C LEU A 17 -5.06 5.68 -19.16
N SER A 18 -5.15 4.47 -19.70
CA SER A 18 -5.11 3.23 -18.91
C SER A 18 -3.79 3.08 -18.15
N ASN A 19 -2.66 3.29 -18.84
CA ASN A 19 -1.33 3.25 -18.21
C ASN A 19 -1.11 4.37 -17.19
N ALA A 20 -1.60 5.58 -17.45
CA ALA A 20 -1.51 6.70 -16.51
C ALA A 20 -2.29 6.43 -15.21
N ARG A 21 -3.49 5.82 -15.32
CA ARG A 21 -4.31 5.43 -14.16
C ARG A 21 -3.62 4.34 -13.34
N ALA A 22 -2.98 3.35 -13.98
CA ALA A 22 -2.20 2.32 -13.29
C ALA A 22 -1.02 2.92 -12.52
N LYS A 23 -0.23 3.80 -13.16
CA LYS A 23 0.91 4.49 -12.53
C LYS A 23 0.48 5.36 -11.34
N SER A 24 -0.66 6.04 -11.43
CA SER A 24 -1.20 6.85 -10.33
C SER A 24 -1.58 5.99 -9.11
N ARG A 25 -2.13 4.78 -9.33
CA ARG A 25 -2.42 3.84 -8.24
C ARG A 25 -1.15 3.30 -7.60
N ASP A 26 -0.14 2.93 -8.38
CA ASP A 26 1.14 2.47 -7.84
C ASP A 26 1.85 3.57 -7.03
N ALA A 27 1.81 4.82 -7.49
CA ALA A 27 2.34 5.96 -6.74
C ALA A 27 1.59 6.18 -5.42
N LYS A 28 0.26 6.02 -5.42
CA LYS A 28 -0.54 6.07 -4.19
C LYS A 28 -0.14 4.95 -3.22
N ARG A 29 -0.01 3.71 -3.70
CA ARG A 29 0.42 2.55 -2.90
C ARG A 29 1.81 2.75 -2.28
N ALA A 30 2.76 3.28 -3.04
CA ALA A 30 4.09 3.60 -2.54
C ALA A 30 4.07 4.70 -1.46
N GLY A 31 3.22 5.72 -1.63
CA GLY A 31 3.02 6.76 -0.61
C GLY A 31 2.39 6.21 0.67
N ASP A 32 1.35 5.39 0.52
CA ASP A 32 0.66 4.71 1.62
C ASP A 32 1.64 3.78 2.39
N MET A 33 2.52 3.05 1.68
CA MET A 33 3.58 2.23 2.30
C MET A 33 4.54 3.08 3.14
N LYS A 34 4.96 4.23 2.63
CA LYS A 34 5.86 5.13 3.37
C LYS A 34 5.19 5.67 4.63
N GLN A 35 3.89 5.98 4.57
CA GLN A 35 3.12 6.37 5.75
C GLN A 35 3.06 5.24 6.78
N VAL A 36 2.84 4.00 6.35
CA VAL A 36 2.91 2.81 7.21
C VAL A 36 4.28 2.69 7.88
N GLN A 37 5.37 2.77 7.11
CA GLN A 37 6.73 2.67 7.66
C GLN A 37 6.99 3.74 8.72
N THR A 38 6.63 5.00 8.44
CA THR A 38 6.77 6.08 9.42
C THR A 38 5.94 5.82 10.68
N ALA A 39 4.68 5.37 10.55
CA ALA A 39 3.86 5.04 11.72
C ALA A 39 4.42 3.87 12.54
N LEU A 40 4.98 2.85 11.88
CA LEU A 40 5.66 1.73 12.54
C LEU A 40 6.93 2.18 13.26
N GLU A 41 7.71 3.08 12.67
CA GLU A 41 8.91 3.67 13.30
C GLU A 41 8.55 4.51 14.53
N LEU A 42 7.50 5.33 14.46
CA LEU A 42 7.02 6.06 15.65
C LEU A 42 6.57 5.09 16.74
N PHE A 43 5.82 4.05 16.39
CA PHE A 43 5.39 3.04 17.35
C PHE A 43 6.59 2.34 18.02
N PHE A 44 7.63 2.01 17.24
CA PHE A 44 8.85 1.44 17.77
C PHE A 44 9.61 2.42 18.69
N ASN A 45 9.61 3.72 18.37
CA ASN A 45 10.25 4.74 19.22
C ASN A 45 9.61 4.78 20.62
N ASP A 46 8.28 4.68 20.68
CA ASP A 46 7.51 4.84 21.91
C ASP A 46 7.33 3.53 22.69
N GLN A 47 7.34 2.37 22.02
CA GLN A 47 7.05 1.07 22.63
C GLN A 47 8.25 0.11 22.62
N ASN A 48 9.36 0.48 21.98
CA ASN A 48 10.54 -0.36 21.78
C ASN A 48 10.25 -1.72 21.12
N ARG A 49 9.11 -1.86 20.43
CA ARG A 49 8.69 -3.05 19.70
C ARG A 49 7.86 -2.62 18.51
N TYR A 50 7.75 -3.47 17.49
CA TYR A 50 6.75 -3.31 16.44
C TYR A 50 5.38 -3.87 16.87
N PRO A 51 4.29 -3.53 16.17
CA PRO A 51 2.97 -4.12 16.41
C PRO A 51 2.96 -5.63 16.12
N THR A 52 2.16 -6.40 16.84
CA THR A 52 1.96 -7.82 16.52
C THR A 52 1.07 -7.98 15.28
N ALA A 53 1.05 -9.18 14.69
CA ALA A 53 0.13 -9.48 13.59
C ALA A 53 -1.35 -9.32 13.99
N GLU A 54 -1.69 -9.51 15.28
CA GLU A 54 -3.03 -9.28 15.80
C GLU A 54 -3.38 -7.79 15.86
N GLU A 55 -2.46 -6.96 16.36
CA GLU A 55 -2.61 -5.50 16.37
C GLU A 55 -2.73 -4.96 14.94
N TRP A 56 -1.92 -5.47 14.01
CA TRP A 56 -2.01 -5.12 12.59
C TRP A 56 -3.36 -5.48 11.96
N ASN A 57 -3.91 -6.65 12.31
CA ASN A 57 -5.18 -7.13 11.76
C ASN A 57 -6.39 -6.29 12.20
N THR A 58 -6.23 -5.42 13.20
CA THR A 58 -7.25 -4.43 13.57
C THR A 58 -7.42 -3.32 12.52
N GLY A 59 -6.47 -3.20 11.58
CA GLY A 59 -6.49 -2.15 10.56
C GLY A 59 -6.00 -0.79 11.05
N GLN A 60 -5.47 -0.72 12.28
CA GLN A 60 -4.96 0.50 12.91
C GLN A 60 -3.62 0.22 13.60
N ILE A 61 -2.78 1.25 13.73
CA ILE A 61 -1.54 1.18 14.52
C ILE A 61 -1.73 2.10 15.72
N TYR A 62 -1.98 1.50 16.88
CA TYR A 62 -2.17 2.22 18.13
C TYR A 62 -1.45 1.48 19.27
N SER A 63 -0.94 2.23 20.24
CA SER A 63 -0.50 1.68 21.52
C SER A 63 -1.50 2.09 22.60
N THR A 64 -2.03 1.10 23.31
CA THR A 64 -2.79 1.31 24.54
C THR A 64 -1.86 1.12 25.73
N THR A 65 -1.54 2.21 26.42
CA THR A 65 -0.99 2.16 27.78
C THR A 65 -2.12 2.26 28.79
N THR A 66 -1.86 1.89 30.05
CA THR A 66 -2.84 1.86 31.15
C THR A 66 -3.63 3.16 31.29
N ASP A 67 -3.04 4.31 30.90
CA ASP A 67 -3.64 5.63 31.07
C ASP A 67 -3.87 6.40 29.74
N SER A 68 -3.40 5.91 28.60
CA SER A 68 -3.56 6.62 27.31
C SER A 68 -3.44 5.71 26.08
N THR A 69 -4.26 5.99 25.07
CA THR A 69 -4.19 5.33 23.75
C THR A 69 -3.56 6.28 22.74
N THR A 70 -2.32 6.02 22.35
CA THR A 70 -1.63 6.79 21.31
C THR A 70 -1.86 6.09 19.97
N THR A 71 -2.60 6.74 19.07
CA THR A 71 -2.83 6.22 17.72
C THR A 71 -1.80 6.82 16.76
N TYR A 72 -0.91 5.97 16.23
CA TYR A 72 0.10 6.36 15.25
C TYR A 72 -0.44 6.30 13.83
N MET A 73 -1.39 5.39 13.59
CA MET A 73 -2.13 5.32 12.34
C MET A 73 -3.58 4.90 12.58
N GLN A 74 -4.51 5.76 12.15
CA GLN A 74 -5.94 5.50 12.30
C GLN A 74 -6.51 4.51 11.28
N ILE A 75 -5.89 4.35 10.12
CA ILE A 75 -6.33 3.39 9.11
C ILE A 75 -5.11 2.94 8.31
N ILE A 76 -4.91 1.64 8.24
CA ILE A 76 -3.98 1.03 7.29
C ILE A 76 -4.66 1.15 5.91
N PRO A 77 -4.08 1.91 4.96
CA PRO A 77 -4.70 2.13 3.66
C PRO A 77 -4.99 0.79 2.98
N THR A 78 -6.23 0.57 2.55
CA THR A 78 -6.56 -0.58 1.72
C THR A 78 -6.16 -0.28 0.29
N ALA A 79 -5.57 -1.25 -0.42
CA ALA A 79 -5.11 -0.97 -1.77
C ALA A 79 -6.29 -0.58 -2.68
N PRO A 80 -6.10 0.40 -3.57
CA PRO A 80 -7.16 0.86 -4.46
C PRO A 80 -7.58 -0.26 -5.43
N THR A 81 -8.90 -0.39 -5.60
CA THR A 81 -9.54 -1.22 -6.64
C THR A 81 -9.66 -0.43 -7.95
N PRO A 82 -9.59 -1.09 -9.14
CA PRO A 82 -9.40 -2.53 -9.36
C PRO A 82 -7.96 -2.99 -9.15
N ALA A 83 -7.76 -4.29 -8.95
CA ALA A 83 -6.42 -4.87 -8.97
C ALA A 83 -5.92 -4.95 -10.42
N ASP A 84 -4.98 -4.10 -10.82
CA ASP A 84 -4.38 -4.16 -12.15
C ASP A 84 -3.16 -5.08 -12.19
N GLY A 85 -2.98 -5.77 -13.31
CA GLY A 85 -1.77 -6.54 -13.62
C GLY A 85 -1.71 -7.90 -12.91
N ALA A 86 -0.55 -8.23 -12.32
CA ALA A 86 -0.28 -9.52 -11.66
C ALA A 86 -0.82 -9.60 -10.22
N CYS A 87 -1.35 -8.51 -9.70
CA CYS A 87 -1.99 -8.48 -8.39
C CYS A 87 -3.40 -9.04 -8.50
N LEU A 88 -3.58 -10.32 -8.15
CA LEU A 88 -4.89 -10.88 -7.89
C LEU A 88 -5.51 -10.15 -6.68
N ASP A 89 -6.84 -10.04 -6.60
CA ASP A 89 -7.57 -9.38 -5.49
C ASP A 89 -7.09 -9.85 -4.10
N ARG A 90 -6.63 -11.09 -3.99
CA ARG A 90 -6.13 -11.73 -2.76
C ARG A 90 -4.71 -11.32 -2.33
N LYS A 91 -3.91 -10.69 -3.21
CA LYS A 91 -2.58 -10.13 -2.92
C LYS A 91 -2.57 -8.60 -2.87
N ASN A 92 -3.72 -7.97 -3.07
CA ASN A 92 -3.88 -6.52 -3.07
C ASN A 92 -4.06 -5.95 -1.65
N THR A 93 -3.56 -6.64 -0.62
CA THR A 93 -3.62 -6.19 0.78
C THR A 93 -2.20 -6.07 1.31
N PHE A 94 -1.94 -5.07 2.15
CA PHE A 94 -0.67 -4.95 2.85
C PHE A 94 -0.52 -6.13 3.81
N GLY A 95 0.36 -7.07 3.46
CA GLY A 95 0.77 -8.18 4.30
C GLY A 95 1.83 -7.68 5.27
N TYR A 96 1.58 -7.83 6.57
CA TYR A 96 2.52 -7.50 7.61
C TYR A 96 2.83 -8.75 8.41
N GLN A 97 4.12 -9.02 8.60
CA GLN A 97 4.59 -10.07 9.49
C GLN A 97 5.71 -9.54 10.34
N GLN A 98 5.47 -9.53 11.65
CA GLN A 98 6.49 -9.24 12.64
C GLN A 98 7.49 -10.40 12.72
N THR A 99 8.78 -10.07 12.74
CA THR A 99 9.91 -10.99 12.86
C THR A 99 10.74 -10.64 14.11
N ASP A 100 11.52 -11.59 14.63
CA ASP A 100 12.39 -11.40 15.79
C ASP A 100 11.68 -10.85 17.04
N SER A 101 10.54 -11.43 17.40
CA SER A 101 9.79 -11.10 18.63
C SER A 101 9.46 -9.61 18.82
N GLY A 102 9.38 -8.86 17.70
CA GLY A 102 9.05 -7.43 17.70
C GLY A 102 10.21 -6.48 17.49
N ASN A 103 11.41 -7.00 17.24
CA ASN A 103 12.55 -6.17 16.81
C ASN A 103 12.61 -5.92 15.31
N SER A 104 11.90 -6.73 14.49
CA SER A 104 11.92 -6.61 13.04
C SER A 104 10.51 -6.79 12.45
N TYR A 105 10.30 -6.34 11.22
CA TYR A 105 9.06 -6.56 10.50
C TYR A 105 9.33 -6.74 9.01
N THR A 106 8.43 -7.47 8.36
CA THR A 106 8.40 -7.64 6.91
C THR A 106 7.06 -7.14 6.39
N LEU A 107 7.11 -6.22 5.41
CA LEU A 107 5.93 -5.67 4.76
C LEU A 107 5.91 -6.16 3.31
N SER A 108 4.87 -6.90 2.97
CA SER A 108 4.60 -7.42 1.63
C SER A 108 3.44 -6.63 1.02
N PHE A 109 3.62 -6.13 -0.19
CA PHE A 109 2.55 -5.46 -0.93
C PHE A 109 2.67 -5.79 -2.41
N CYS A 110 1.56 -5.69 -3.13
CA CYS A 110 1.53 -5.98 -4.55
C CYS A 110 1.47 -4.67 -5.37
N LEU A 111 2.47 -4.46 -6.23
CA LEU A 111 2.48 -3.39 -7.23
C LEU A 111 2.01 -3.95 -8.57
N GLY A 112 1.15 -3.19 -9.25
CA GLY A 112 0.51 -3.66 -10.49
C GLY A 112 1.50 -3.75 -11.66
N GLY A 113 2.55 -2.92 -11.65
CA GLY A 113 3.70 -3.05 -12.52
C GLY A 113 4.76 -3.98 -11.95
N ASN A 114 5.43 -4.76 -12.81
CA ASN A 114 6.61 -5.58 -12.50
C ASN A 114 7.53 -4.82 -11.53
N THR A 115 7.46 -5.15 -10.24
CA THR A 115 8.30 -4.52 -9.25
C THR A 115 9.72 -4.98 -9.52
N GLY A 116 10.54 -4.05 -10.01
CA GLY A 116 11.98 -4.15 -9.85
C GLY A 116 12.24 -4.46 -8.38
N THR A 117 12.95 -5.54 -8.17
CA THR A 117 13.61 -5.85 -6.91
C THR A 117 14.34 -4.61 -6.44
N LEU A 118 14.08 -4.17 -5.21
CA LEU A 118 15.03 -3.33 -4.49
C LEU A 118 16.33 -4.13 -4.28
#